data_AF-U6RLP6-F1
#
_entry.id   AF-U6RLP6-F1
#
_cell.length_a   1.000
_cell.length_b   1.000
_cell.length_c   1.000
_cell.angle_alpha   90.00
_cell.angle_beta   90.00
_cell.angle_gamma   90.00
#
_symmetry.space_group_name_H-M   'P 1'
#
loop_
_entity.id
_entity.type
_entity.pdbx_description
1 polymer ?
#
loop_
_entity_poly.entity_id
_entity_poly.type
_entity_poly.pdbx_seq_one_letter_code
_entity_poly.pdbx_strand_id
1 'polypeptide(L)'
;MANLTITCTDNVKSRLDMWNFLKAVRNIGNYTDYKTPLYWMDFGNAQTTGQVIMGTVQKKIPQPKSKQYKTVESLKVITEYVKYSAVKVEESGPSCSLAEALQKQDLFINSTLAQLGCNILWKMFRQGMIEHQGLFMNLDSMKVNPILV
;
A
#
# COMPACT_ATOMS: atom_id res chain seq x y z
N MET A 1 -4.28 2.67 -17.50
CA MET A 1 -4.25 2.10 -16.14
C MET A 1 -3.52 0.78 -16.17
N ALA A 2 -3.09 0.28 -15.01
CA ALA A 2 -2.37 -0.98 -14.85
C ALA A 2 -3.08 -1.84 -13.80
N ASN A 3 -2.83 -3.16 -13.81
CA ASN A 3 -3.45 -4.07 -12.83
C ASN A 3 -2.99 -3.82 -11.40
N LEU A 4 -1.74 -3.41 -11.21
CA LEU A 4 -1.17 -3.05 -9.92
C LEU A 4 -0.64 -1.62 -10.00
N THR A 5 -1.10 -0.77 -9.09
CA THR A 5 -0.57 0.58 -8.91
C THR A 5 0.24 0.61 -7.62
N ILE A 6 1.48 1.12 -7.68
CA ILE A 6 2.35 1.25 -6.51
C ILE A 6 2.62 2.74 -6.28
N THR A 7 2.44 3.21 -5.05
CA THR A 7 2.71 4.61 -4.68
C THR A 7 3.68 4.72 -3.53
N CYS A 8 4.54 5.73 -3.61
CA CYS A 8 5.44 6.16 -2.54
C CYS A 8 5.24 7.67 -2.32
N THR A 9 4.04 8.07 -1.89
CA THR A 9 3.70 9.50 -1.74
C THR A 9 4.23 10.06 -0.43
N ASP A 10 4.83 11.24 -0.50
CA ASP A 10 5.40 11.99 0.62
C ASP A 10 4.37 12.75 1.46
N ASN A 11 3.13 12.87 1.00
CA ASN A 11 2.09 13.61 1.70
C ASN A 11 0.71 12.95 1.66
N VAL A 12 -0.14 13.34 2.62
CA VAL A 12 -1.50 12.79 2.79
C VAL A 12 -2.41 13.17 1.63
N LYS A 13 -2.30 14.40 1.10
CA LYS A 13 -3.15 14.88 0.02
C LYS A 13 -2.98 14.03 -1.24
N SER A 14 -1.75 13.81 -1.70
CA SER A 14 -1.43 12.97 -2.86
C SER A 14 -1.95 11.54 -2.69
N ARG A 15 -1.87 10.97 -1.49
CA ARG A 15 -2.44 9.66 -1.18
C ARG A 15 -3.96 9.63 -1.28
N LEU A 16 -4.64 10.65 -0.74
CA LEU A 16 -6.11 10.77 -0.82
C LEU A 16 -6.57 11.02 -2.26
N ASP A 17 -5.87 11.87 -3.01
CA ASP A 17 -6.14 12.14 -4.42
C ASP A 17 -5.98 10.88 -5.27
N MET A 18 -4.92 10.10 -5.02
CA MET A 18 -4.73 8.80 -5.66
C MET A 18 -5.88 7.84 -5.35
N TRP A 19 -6.29 7.74 -4.08
CA TRP A 19 -7.42 6.89 -3.72
C TRP A 19 -8.70 7.35 -4.40
N ASN A 20 -8.99 8.65 -4.43
CA ASN A 20 -10.17 9.20 -5.11
C ASN A 20 -10.16 8.84 -6.60
N PHE A 21 -9.01 8.95 -7.27
CA PHE A 21 -8.83 8.55 -8.66
C PHE A 21 -9.11 7.05 -8.86
N LEU A 22 -8.43 6.19 -8.11
CA LEU A 22 -8.60 4.72 -8.20
C LEU A 22 -10.03 4.28 -7.84
N LYS A 23 -10.64 4.95 -6.88
CA LYS A 23 -12.02 4.69 -6.45
C LYS A 23 -13.04 5.10 -7.49
N ALA A 24 -12.79 6.15 -8.28
CA ALA A 24 -13.69 6.57 -9.36
C ALA A 24 -13.79 5.52 -10.48
N VAL A 25 -12.73 4.74 -10.68
CA VAL A 25 -12.61 3.73 -11.74
C VAL A 25 -12.86 2.29 -11.27
N ARG A 26 -13.33 2.10 -10.03
CA ARG A 26 -13.37 0.79 -9.36
C ARG A 26 -14.50 -0.19 -9.75
N ASN A 27 -15.16 0.01 -10.88
CA ASN A 27 -16.29 -0.83 -11.33
C ASN A 27 -16.23 -1.11 -12.83
N ILE A 28 -15.07 -1.51 -13.35
CA ILE A 28 -14.93 -1.82 -14.79
C ILE A 28 -15.58 -3.18 -15.15
N GLY A 29 -16.10 -3.91 -14.17
CA GLY A 29 -16.78 -5.19 -14.37
C GLY A 29 -15.79 -6.35 -14.36
N ASN A 30 -15.96 -7.31 -15.27
CA ASN A 30 -15.05 -8.44 -15.39
C ASN A 30 -13.62 -7.96 -15.71
N TYR A 31 -12.62 -8.74 -15.30
CA TYR A 31 -11.24 -8.53 -15.72
C TYR A 31 -11.17 -8.54 -17.25
N THR A 32 -11.05 -7.36 -17.87
CA THR A 32 -11.15 -7.22 -19.32
C THR A 32 -9.78 -7.21 -19.99
N ASP A 33 -8.73 -6.72 -19.31
CA ASP A 33 -7.37 -6.59 -19.86
C ASP A 33 -6.34 -6.07 -18.82
N TYR A 34 -5.11 -5.83 -19.30
CA TYR A 34 -4.01 -5.21 -18.55
C TYR A 34 -4.31 -3.79 -18.03
N LYS A 35 -5.42 -3.16 -18.44
CA LYS A 35 -5.83 -1.82 -18.01
C LYS A 35 -6.76 -1.84 -16.81
N THR A 36 -7.27 -3.00 -16.41
CA THR A 36 -8.20 -3.14 -15.28
C THR A 36 -7.44 -2.91 -13.96
N PRO A 37 -7.72 -1.87 -13.16
CA PRO A 37 -7.06 -1.64 -11.88
C PRO A 37 -7.55 -2.66 -10.86
N LEU A 38 -6.66 -3.53 -10.38
CA LEU A 38 -7.00 -4.61 -9.44
C LEU A 38 -6.52 -4.28 -8.03
N TYR A 39 -5.25 -3.91 -7.90
CA TYR A 39 -4.59 -3.70 -6.62
C TYR A 39 -3.91 -2.33 -6.55
N TRP A 40 -3.89 -1.79 -5.34
CA TRP A 40 -3.11 -0.61 -5.01
C TRP A 40 -2.23 -0.93 -3.82
N MET A 41 -0.92 -0.76 -3.99
CA MET A 41 0.08 -0.95 -2.96
C MET A 41 0.67 0.40 -2.57
N ASP A 42 0.34 0.87 -1.38
CA ASP A 42 0.83 2.14 -0.86
C ASP A 42 2.01 1.91 0.09
N PHE A 43 3.08 2.63 -0.17
CA PHE A 43 4.23 2.79 0.69
C PHE A 43 4.21 4.17 1.32
N GLY A 44 4.55 4.24 2.60
CA GLY A 44 4.82 5.48 3.27
C GLY A 44 5.75 5.27 4.43
N ASN A 45 6.45 6.33 4.79
CA ASN A 45 7.38 6.33 5.89
C ASN A 45 7.44 7.72 6.53
N ALA A 46 7.76 7.71 7.81
CA ALA A 46 8.31 8.85 8.52
C ALA A 46 9.84 8.62 8.67
N GLN A 47 10.43 9.17 9.74
CA GLN A 47 11.85 9.02 10.00
C GLN A 47 12.24 7.57 10.28
N THR A 48 11.62 6.96 11.27
CA THR A 48 11.96 5.61 11.76
C THR A 48 10.82 4.61 11.59
N THR A 49 9.63 5.07 11.18
CA THR A 49 8.44 4.24 11.00
C THR A 49 7.97 4.23 9.56
N GLY A 50 7.19 3.22 9.20
CA GLY A 50 6.52 3.21 7.90
C GLY A 50 5.56 2.06 7.72
N GLN A 51 4.94 2.03 6.56
CA GLN A 51 3.95 1.04 6.18
C GLN A 51 4.08 0.62 4.72
N VAL A 52 3.62 -0.60 4.47
CA VAL A 52 3.34 -1.11 3.14
C VAL A 52 1.96 -1.75 3.19
N ILE A 53 1.00 -1.30 2.39
CA ILE A 53 -0.35 -1.86 2.38
C ILE A 53 -0.81 -2.09 0.95
N MET A 54 -1.10 -3.35 0.62
CA MET A 54 -1.79 -3.76 -0.59
C MET A 54 -3.29 -3.88 -0.32
N GLY A 55 -4.07 -3.05 -1.00
CA GLY A 55 -5.53 -3.09 -0.99
C GLY A 55 -6.11 -3.42 -2.35
N THR A 56 -7.39 -3.79 -2.37
CA THR A 56 -8.14 -4.05 -3.60
C THR A 56 -8.78 -2.76 -4.11
N VAL A 57 -8.56 -2.43 -5.38
CA VAL A 57 -9.22 -1.28 -6.01
C VAL A 57 -10.66 -1.63 -6.35
N GLN A 58 -10.87 -2.74 -7.07
CA GLN A 58 -12.22 -3.26 -7.37
C GLN A 58 -13.00 -3.53 -6.07
N LYS A 59 -14.33 -3.45 -6.14
CA LYS A 59 -15.16 -3.82 -4.96
C LYS A 59 -14.94 -5.27 -4.54
N LYS A 60 -14.84 -6.17 -5.53
CA LYS A 60 -14.62 -7.61 -5.33
C LYS A 60 -13.77 -8.15 -6.48
N ILE A 61 -12.80 -8.99 -6.17
CA ILE A 61 -12.06 -9.79 -7.15
C ILE A 61 -12.49 -11.25 -6.99
N PRO A 62 -13.07 -11.89 -8.02
CA PRO A 62 -13.42 -13.30 -7.98
C PRO A 62 -12.22 -14.16 -7.57
N GLN A 63 -12.43 -15.00 -6.56
CA GLN A 63 -11.39 -15.87 -6.03
C GLN A 63 -11.55 -17.30 -6.56
N PRO A 64 -10.45 -18.06 -6.73
CA PRO A 64 -10.53 -19.46 -7.12
C PRO A 64 -11.27 -20.27 -6.05
N LYS A 65 -11.97 -21.34 -6.48
CA LYS A 65 -12.59 -22.27 -5.53
C LYS A 65 -11.50 -22.98 -4.73
N SER A 66 -11.46 -22.76 -3.42
CA SER A 66 -10.49 -23.39 -2.53
C SER A 66 -11.18 -24.24 -1.47
N LYS A 67 -10.65 -25.45 -1.26
CA LYS A 67 -11.03 -26.33 -0.13
C LYS A 67 -10.06 -26.23 1.05
N GLN A 68 -8.88 -25.66 0.82
CA GLN A 68 -7.80 -25.58 1.81
C GLN A 68 -7.76 -24.23 2.52
N TYR A 69 -8.12 -23.15 1.82
CA TYR A 69 -8.01 -21.78 2.32
C TYR A 69 -9.33 -21.04 2.21
N LYS A 70 -9.63 -20.20 3.19
CA LYS A 70 -10.71 -19.23 3.10
C LYS A 70 -10.25 -18.08 2.19
N THR A 71 -10.95 -17.89 1.09
CA THR A 71 -10.62 -16.83 0.12
C THR A 71 -11.14 -15.47 0.56
N VAL A 72 -10.40 -14.42 0.25
CA VAL A 72 -10.79 -13.02 0.52
C VAL A 72 -10.91 -12.27 -0.80
N GLU A 73 -12.11 -11.73 -1.07
CA GLU A 73 -12.43 -11.07 -2.33
C GLU A 73 -12.09 -9.57 -2.36
N SER A 74 -11.78 -8.98 -1.19
CA SER A 74 -11.50 -7.55 -1.06
C SER A 74 -10.58 -7.29 0.13
N LEU A 75 -9.49 -6.57 -0.13
CA LEU A 75 -8.50 -6.12 0.85
C LEU A 75 -8.68 -4.63 1.10
N LYS A 76 -8.60 -4.22 2.36
CA LYS A 76 -8.71 -2.81 2.75
C LYS A 76 -7.53 -2.00 2.22
N VAL A 77 -7.78 -0.80 1.73
CA VAL A 77 -6.72 0.15 1.35
C VAL A 77 -6.23 0.96 2.55
N ILE A 78 -5.08 1.64 2.44
CA ILE A 78 -4.48 2.46 3.51
C ILE A 78 -5.46 3.47 4.13
N THR A 79 -6.34 4.07 3.33
CA THR A 79 -7.35 5.04 3.80
C THR A 79 -8.43 4.46 4.69
N GLU A 80 -8.52 3.13 4.79
CA GLU A 80 -9.42 2.43 5.70
C GLU A 80 -8.73 2.01 7.01
N TYR A 81 -7.39 2.03 7.06
CA TYR A 81 -6.61 1.78 8.27
C TYR A 81 -6.31 3.06 9.05
N VAL A 82 -6.17 4.20 8.36
CA VAL A 82 -5.76 5.47 8.96
C VAL A 82 -6.85 6.52 8.80
N LYS A 83 -7.22 7.17 9.90
CA LYS A 83 -8.17 8.31 9.89
C LYS A 83 -7.43 9.60 9.55
N TYR A 84 -7.53 10.03 8.30
CA TYR A 84 -6.88 11.25 7.82
C TYR A 84 -7.57 12.56 8.24
N SER A 85 -8.74 12.50 8.88
CA SER A 85 -9.48 13.67 9.38
C SER A 85 -8.75 14.47 10.46
N ALA A 86 -7.67 13.94 11.03
CA ALA A 86 -6.89 14.57 12.09
C ALA A 86 -5.55 15.17 11.62
N VAL A 87 -5.18 15.02 10.34
CA VAL A 87 -3.86 15.47 9.84
C VAL A 87 -3.95 16.94 9.43
N LYS A 88 -3.21 17.81 10.14
CA LYS A 88 -3.03 19.21 9.72
C LYS A 88 -2.17 19.24 8.45
N VAL A 89 -2.71 19.85 7.40
CA VAL A 89 -2.11 19.96 6.06
C VAL A 89 -0.76 20.69 6.07
N GLU A 90 -0.48 21.46 7.13
CA GLU A 90 0.69 22.33 7.25
C GLU A 90 2.02 21.58 7.45
N GLU A 91 2.01 20.31 7.91
CA GLU A 91 3.24 19.50 8.04
C GLU A 91 3.67 18.79 6.75
N SER A 92 2.91 18.96 5.66
CA SER A 92 3.05 18.22 4.39
C SER A 92 3.72 19.04 3.26
N GLY A 93 4.61 19.97 3.59
CA GLY A 93 5.38 20.71 2.59
C GLY A 93 6.42 19.82 1.87
N PRO A 94 6.67 20.04 0.56
CA PRO A 94 7.64 19.24 -0.19
C PRO A 94 9.05 19.36 0.41
N SER A 95 9.81 18.28 0.35
CA SER A 95 11.23 18.28 0.75
C SER A 95 12.03 18.98 -0.36
N CYS A 96 12.30 20.28 -0.19
CA CYS A 96 12.97 21.09 -1.22
C CYS A 96 14.48 20.79 -1.36
N SER A 97 15.08 19.98 -0.48
CA SER A 97 16.48 19.55 -0.59
C SER A 97 16.72 18.10 -0.15
N LEU A 98 17.79 17.48 -0.66
CA LEU A 98 18.22 16.12 -0.31
C LEU A 98 18.62 16.00 1.18
N ALA A 99 19.26 17.03 1.73
CA ALA A 99 19.67 17.05 3.14
C ALA A 99 18.47 17.12 4.10
N GLU A 100 17.43 17.89 3.77
CA GLU A 100 16.17 17.91 4.54
C GLU A 100 15.41 16.59 4.39
N ALA A 101 15.46 15.95 3.22
CA ALA A 101 14.88 14.62 3.03
C ALA A 101 15.60 13.54 3.87
N LEU A 102 16.93 13.63 3.99
CA LEU A 102 17.75 12.77 4.86
C LEU A 102 17.54 13.05 6.36
N GLN A 103 17.20 14.28 6.75
CA GLN A 103 16.83 14.57 8.14
C GLN A 103 15.43 14.07 8.50
N LYS A 104 14.53 13.99 7.51
CA LYS A 104 13.16 13.48 7.71
C LYS A 104 13.06 11.94 7.63
N GLN A 105 14.09 11.25 7.15
CA GLN A 105 14.08 9.81 6.86
C GLN A 105 15.40 9.17 7.27
N ASP A 106 15.36 8.13 8.12
CA ASP A 106 16.57 7.36 8.37
C ASP A 106 17.00 6.60 7.11
N LEU A 107 18.32 6.48 6.94
CA LEU A 107 18.97 5.94 5.73
C LEU A 107 18.38 4.61 5.24
N PHE A 108 17.90 3.76 6.16
CA PHE A 108 17.45 2.39 5.85
C PHE A 108 15.94 2.19 5.84
N ILE A 109 15.11 3.19 6.16
CA ILE A 109 13.65 2.97 6.23
C ILE A 109 13.06 2.62 4.87
N ASN A 110 13.46 3.36 3.83
CA ASN A 110 12.93 3.16 2.48
C ASN A 110 13.36 1.81 1.87
N SER A 111 14.64 1.45 2.01
CA SER A 111 15.14 0.19 1.48
C SER A 111 14.53 -1.01 2.19
N THR A 112 14.35 -0.92 3.52
CA THR A 112 13.68 -1.97 4.30
C THR A 112 12.23 -2.13 3.89
N LEU A 113 11.46 -1.03 3.80
CA LEU A 113 10.07 -1.07 3.33
C LEU A 113 9.96 -1.64 1.92
N ALA A 114 10.80 -1.18 0.99
CA ALA A 114 10.82 -1.67 -0.38
C ALA A 114 11.07 -3.17 -0.45
N GLN A 115 12.04 -3.69 0.32
CA GLN A 115 12.34 -5.12 0.37
C GLN A 115 11.16 -5.93 0.94
N LEU A 116 10.54 -5.46 2.03
CA LEU A 116 9.40 -6.13 2.63
C LEU A 116 8.18 -6.12 1.70
N GLY A 117 7.94 -5.02 0.99
CA GLY A 117 6.88 -4.93 -0.02
C GLY A 117 7.13 -5.83 -1.22
N CYS A 118 8.36 -5.86 -1.74
CA CYS A 118 8.77 -6.79 -2.79
C CYS A 118 8.56 -8.25 -2.38
N ASN A 119 8.73 -8.60 -1.11
CA ASN A 119 8.45 -9.95 -0.62
C ASN A 119 6.96 -10.31 -0.68
N ILE A 120 6.06 -9.35 -0.41
CA ILE A 120 4.61 -9.56 -0.59
C ILE A 120 4.30 -9.82 -2.06
N LEU A 121 4.86 -9.02 -2.97
CA LEU A 121 4.69 -9.19 -4.41
C LEU A 121 5.27 -10.52 -4.91
N TRP A 122 6.45 -10.91 -4.42
CA TRP A 122 7.08 -12.18 -4.75
C TRP A 122 6.18 -13.37 -4.39
N LYS A 123 5.60 -13.37 -3.18
CA LYS A 123 4.63 -14.39 -2.75
C LYS A 123 3.38 -14.38 -3.65
N MET A 124 2.83 -13.20 -3.92
CA MET A 124 1.67 -13.05 -4.82
C MET A 124 1.94 -13.67 -6.19
N PHE A 125 3.06 -13.33 -6.84
CA PHE A 125 3.37 -13.80 -8.19
C PHE A 125 3.78 -15.27 -8.23
N ARG A 126 4.49 -15.77 -7.22
CA ARG A 126 5.01 -17.15 -7.22
C ARG A 126 4.00 -18.18 -6.72
N GLN A 127 3.19 -17.80 -5.74
CA GLN A 127 2.25 -18.71 -5.08
C GLN A 127 0.81 -18.49 -5.53
N GLY A 128 0.51 -17.36 -6.18
CA GLY A 128 -0.87 -16.99 -6.54
C GLY A 128 -1.74 -16.63 -5.33
N MET A 129 -1.14 -16.44 -4.16
CA MET A 129 -1.81 -16.09 -2.91
C MET A 129 -0.91 -15.21 -2.03
N ILE A 130 -1.54 -14.53 -1.08
CA ILE A 130 -0.86 -13.79 0.00
C ILE A 130 -1.54 -14.10 1.33
N GLU A 131 -0.73 -14.24 2.37
CA GLU A 131 -1.19 -14.37 3.77
C GLU A 131 -1.16 -13.03 4.50
N HIS A 132 -0.37 -12.09 3.97
CA HIS A 132 -0.15 -10.78 4.53
C HIS A 132 -0.40 -9.75 3.43
N GLN A 133 -1.40 -8.90 3.62
CA GLN A 133 -1.68 -7.80 2.69
C GLN A 133 -0.81 -6.58 2.95
N GLY A 134 -0.10 -6.53 4.07
CA GLY A 134 0.75 -5.40 4.40
C GLY A 134 1.47 -5.55 5.72
N LEU A 135 2.07 -4.46 6.17
CA LEU A 135 2.76 -4.34 7.44
C LEU A 135 2.90 -2.87 7.87
N PHE A 136 3.09 -2.70 9.17
CA PHE A 136 3.66 -1.50 9.78
C PHE A 136 5.01 -1.86 10.38
N MET A 137 6.00 -0.98 10.27
CA MET A 137 7.31 -1.17 10.87
C MET A 137 7.79 0.05 11.63
N ASN A 138 8.68 -0.20 12.59
CA ASN A 138 9.37 0.83 13.35
C ASN A 138 10.82 0.35 13.60
N LEU A 139 11.79 1.08 13.06
CA LEU A 139 13.22 0.80 13.18
C LEU A 139 13.75 1.04 14.60
N ASP A 140 13.25 2.02 15.34
CA ASP A 140 13.69 2.27 16.73
C ASP A 140 13.42 1.08 17.65
N SER A 141 12.23 0.51 17.51
CA SER A 141 11.78 -0.66 18.27
C SER A 141 12.17 -1.98 17.62
N MET A 142 12.73 -1.94 16.41
CA MET A 142 13.04 -3.12 15.57
C MET A 142 11.84 -4.05 15.37
N LYS A 143 10.63 -3.50 15.27
CA LYS A 143 9.38 -4.28 15.11
C LYS A 143 8.81 -4.17 13.70
N VAL A 144 8.37 -5.31 13.18
CA VAL A 144 7.54 -5.43 11.97
C VAL A 144 6.23 -6.10 12.37
N ASN A 145 5.13 -5.38 12.24
CA ASN A 145 3.79 -5.84 12.58
C ASN A 145 3.01 -6.11 11.28
N PRO A 146 2.78 -7.38 10.92
CA PRO A 146 2.10 -7.71 9.68
C PRO A 146 0.59 -7.44 9.76
N ILE A 147 -0.02 -7.18 8.59
CA ILE A 147 -1.47 -7.12 8.39
C ILE A 147 -1.89 -8.39 7.69
N LEU A 148 -2.59 -9.26 8.42
CA LEU A 148 -3.11 -10.53 7.90
C LEU A 148 -4.28 -10.30 6.94
N VAL A 149 -4.43 -11.23 5.99
CA VAL A 149 -5.59 -11.34 5.08
C VAL A 149 -6.76 -12.02 5.77
#